data_AF-A0A6J6B5T4-F1
#
_entry.id   AF-A0A6J6B5T4-F1
#
_cell.length_a   1.000
_cell.length_b   1.000
_cell.length_c   1.000
_cell.angle_alpha   90.00
_cell.angle_beta   90.00
_cell.angle_gamma   90.00
#
_symmetry.space_group_name_H-M   'P 1'
#
loop_
_entity.id
_entity.type
_entity.pdbx_description
1 polymer ?
#
loop_
_entity_poly.entity_id
_entity_poly.type
_entity_poly.pdbx_seq_one_letter_code
_entity_poly.pdbx_strand_id
1 'polypeptide(L)'
;MATHHMRTRAHFPVALFATSVVFSTFMIAPSYADQSPAPVATLSPQEQYKFDFEIYLNKLKAREIEMRILNQNFKVAIEKARREYLLALRSAKGPTDKSLLSAKFDEVKSSAAAELEQAREELGPIPAPPQEPAKGFKSKMNRDFEKKKSR
;
A
#
# COMPACT_ATOMS: atom_id res chain seq x y z
N MET A 1 -64.80 -35.41 -28.96
CA MET A 1 -64.88 -34.94 -27.56
C MET A 1 -63.47 -34.54 -27.16
N ALA A 2 -63.15 -33.25 -27.36
CA ALA A 2 -63.09 -32.21 -26.31
C ALA A 2 -61.71 -32.22 -25.62
N THR A 3 -60.74 -31.42 -26.09
CA THR A 3 -60.34 -30.08 -25.55
C THR A 3 -59.64 -30.19 -24.19
N HIS A 4 -58.57 -29.51 -23.81
CA HIS A 4 -57.96 -28.25 -24.19
C HIS A 4 -56.58 -28.15 -23.51
N HIS A 5 -55.72 -27.29 -24.05
CA HIS A 5 -54.42 -26.87 -23.51
C HIS A 5 -54.47 -26.37 -22.06
N MET A 6 -53.35 -26.51 -21.33
CA MET A 6 -52.71 -25.35 -20.71
C MET A 6 -51.27 -25.61 -20.27
N ARG A 7 -50.38 -24.80 -20.85
CA ARG A 7 -49.01 -24.51 -20.44
C ARG A 7 -49.09 -23.25 -19.59
N THR A 8 -48.54 -23.24 -18.38
CA THR A 8 -48.41 -21.99 -17.61
C THR A 8 -47.09 -21.94 -16.87
N ARG A 9 -46.22 -21.06 -17.38
CA ARG A 9 -45.14 -20.40 -16.65
C ARG A 9 -45.77 -19.48 -15.59
N ALA A 10 -45.20 -19.43 -14.39
CA ALA A 10 -45.25 -18.24 -13.54
C ALA A 10 -44.08 -18.33 -12.53
N HIS A 11 -43.05 -17.50 -12.68
CA HIS A 11 -42.94 -16.12 -12.18
C HIS A 11 -42.51 -16.09 -10.70
N PHE A 12 -41.25 -15.70 -10.52
CA PHE A 12 -40.60 -15.31 -9.28
C PHE A 12 -41.46 -14.35 -8.45
N PRO A 13 -41.66 -14.60 -7.15
CA PRO A 13 -41.82 -13.52 -6.20
C PRO A 13 -40.43 -13.06 -5.73
N VAL A 14 -40.10 -11.84 -6.13
CA VAL A 14 -39.06 -10.99 -5.58
C VAL A 14 -39.16 -10.99 -4.05
N ALA A 15 -38.16 -11.55 -3.38
CA ALA A 15 -38.00 -11.40 -1.94
C ALA A 15 -37.27 -10.07 -1.67
N LEU A 16 -38.05 -8.99 -1.56
CA LEU A 16 -37.66 -7.76 -0.88
C LEU A 16 -37.66 -8.02 0.62
N PHE A 17 -36.53 -8.08 1.32
CA PHE A 17 -36.49 -7.76 2.75
C PHE A 17 -35.09 -7.33 3.24
N ALA A 18 -35.06 -6.07 3.69
CA ALA A 18 -34.27 -5.46 4.76
C ALA A 18 -32.74 -5.34 4.62
N THR A 19 -32.28 -4.17 4.15
CA THR A 19 -30.97 -3.62 4.49
C THR A 19 -30.96 -3.14 5.95
N SER A 20 -30.30 -3.86 6.85
CA SER A 20 -30.01 -3.35 8.20
C SER A 20 -28.81 -2.40 8.15
N VAL A 21 -29.06 -1.10 8.23
CA VAL A 21 -28.00 -0.11 8.51
C VAL A 21 -27.75 -0.13 10.03
N VAL A 22 -26.62 -0.70 10.44
CA VAL A 22 -26.17 -0.61 11.84
C VAL A 22 -25.42 0.71 11.99
N PHE A 23 -26.08 1.71 12.57
CA PHE A 23 -25.46 2.97 12.97
C PHE A 23 -24.74 2.73 14.31
N SER A 24 -23.42 2.53 14.27
CA SER A 24 -22.60 2.43 15.48
C SER A 24 -22.30 3.83 16.01
N THR A 25 -22.96 4.23 17.09
CA THR A 25 -22.63 5.46 17.82
C THR A 25 -21.28 5.27 18.54
N PHE A 26 -20.26 5.98 18.06
CA PHE A 26 -18.97 6.10 18.76
C PHE A 26 -19.18 6.95 20.03
N MET A 27 -19.18 6.31 21.19
CA MET A 27 -18.98 7.00 22.47
C MET A 27 -17.54 7.50 22.52
N ILE A 28 -17.34 8.81 22.37
CA ILE A 28 -16.05 9.45 22.61
C ILE A 28 -15.85 9.50 24.13
N ALA A 29 -15.12 8.53 24.67
CA ALA A 29 -14.59 8.64 26.03
C ALA A 29 -13.53 9.75 26.05
N PRO A 30 -13.46 10.58 27.11
CA PRO A 30 -12.33 11.49 27.29
C PRO A 30 -11.06 10.65 27.44
N SER A 31 -10.15 10.77 26.48
CA SER A 31 -8.80 10.22 26.57
C SER A 31 -8.05 10.97 27.68
N TYR A 32 -7.99 10.36 28.87
CA TYR A 32 -6.98 10.73 29.85
C TYR A 32 -5.64 10.31 29.24
N ALA A 33 -4.77 11.28 28.99
CA ALA A 33 -3.37 11.03 28.70
C ALA A 33 -2.75 10.42 29.97
N ASP A 34 -2.88 9.10 30.10
CA ASP A 34 -2.04 8.32 31.00
C ASP A 34 -0.61 8.64 30.61
N GLN A 35 0.17 9.14 31.57
CA GLN A 35 1.58 9.44 31.36
C GLN A 35 2.29 8.09 31.22
N SER A 36 2.22 7.53 30.02
CA SER A 36 2.99 6.35 29.64
C SER A 36 4.45 6.66 30.00
N PRO A 37 5.08 5.89 30.89
CA PRO A 37 6.46 6.15 31.28
C PRO A 37 7.30 6.20 30.01
N ALA A 38 8.06 7.29 29.85
CA ALA A 38 8.93 7.48 28.70
C ALA A 38 9.73 6.19 28.46
N PRO A 39 9.76 5.64 27.23
CA PRO A 39 10.42 4.37 26.97
C PRO A 39 11.86 4.47 27.44
N VAL A 40 12.21 3.67 28.45
CA VAL A 40 13.58 3.60 28.95
C VAL A 40 14.36 2.86 27.87
N ALA A 41 15.13 3.58 27.06
CA ALA A 41 16.04 2.94 26.12
C ALA A 41 17.00 2.06 26.94
N THR A 42 16.87 0.74 26.80
CA THR A 42 17.73 -0.25 27.48
C THR A 42 19.14 -0.28 26.88
N LEU A 43 19.31 0.28 25.68
CA LEU A 43 20.55 0.37 24.95
C LEU A 43 21.17 1.77 25.10
N SER A 44 22.51 1.85 25.07
CA SER A 44 23.17 3.15 24.96
C SER A 44 22.78 3.83 23.63
N PRO A 45 22.84 5.18 23.54
CA PRO A 45 22.46 5.88 22.31
C PRO A 45 23.17 5.36 21.04
N GLN A 46 24.40 4.85 21.18
CA GLN A 46 25.15 4.29 20.06
C GLN A 46 24.72 2.88 19.69
N GLU A 47 24.32 2.07 20.67
CA GLU A 47 23.75 0.74 20.42
C GLU A 47 22.36 0.84 19.81
N GLN A 48 21.55 1.81 20.25
CA GLN A 48 20.27 2.13 19.64
C GLN A 48 20.45 2.56 18.18
N TYR A 49 21.41 3.45 17.89
CA TYR A 49 21.72 3.86 16.52
C TYR A 49 22.07 2.68 15.61
N LYS A 50 22.92 1.75 16.07
CA LYS A 50 23.27 0.55 15.29
C LYS A 50 22.05 -0.31 15.00
N PHE A 51 21.21 -0.54 16.01
CA PHE A 51 19.98 -1.31 15.87
C PHE A 51 19.01 -0.64 14.88
N ASP A 52 18.78 0.66 15.01
CA ASP A 52 17.91 1.42 14.10
C ASP A 52 18.45 1.42 12.67
N PHE A 53 19.77 1.37 12.51
CA PHE A 53 20.43 1.27 11.20
C PHE A 53 20.18 -0.07 10.53
N GLU A 54 20.23 -1.18 11.28
CA GLU A 54 19.86 -2.50 10.75
C GLU A 54 18.39 -2.55 10.33
N ILE A 55 17.49 -1.98 11.13
CA ILE A 55 16.07 -1.84 10.77
C ILE A 55 15.92 -1.02 9.49
N TYR A 56 16.64 0.10 9.37
CA TYR A 56 16.64 0.94 8.19
C TYR A 56 17.05 0.16 6.93
N LEU A 57 18.13 -0.61 6.99
CA LEU A 57 18.57 -1.46 5.87
C LEU A 57 17.53 -2.51 5.49
N ASN A 58 16.88 -3.12 6.47
CA ASN A 58 15.83 -4.10 6.22
C ASN A 58 14.60 -3.47 5.57
N LYS A 59 14.19 -2.27 6.02
CA LYS A 59 13.10 -1.50 5.40
C LYS A 59 13.42 -1.12 3.95
N LEU A 60 14.67 -0.73 3.66
CA LEU A 60 15.10 -0.46 2.29
C LEU A 60 15.00 -1.69 1.39
N LYS A 61 15.49 -2.84 1.86
CA LYS A 61 15.41 -4.10 1.11
C LYS A 61 13.97 -4.53 0.85
N ALA A 62 13.11 -4.44 1.86
CA ALA A 62 11.68 -4.76 1.73
C ALA A 62 11.02 -3.89 0.66
N ARG A 63 11.22 -2.57 0.72
CA ARG A 63 10.71 -1.63 -0.28
C ARG A 63 11.23 -1.93 -1.70
N GLU A 64 12.50 -2.28 -1.84
CA GLU A 64 13.08 -2.65 -3.15
C GLU A 64 12.41 -3.91 -3.74
N ILE A 65 12.18 -4.92 -2.90
CA ILE A 65 11.49 -6.14 -3.29
C ILE A 65 10.05 -5.82 -3.72
N GLU A 66 9.32 -5.04 -2.94
CA GLU A 66 7.94 -4.65 -3.24
C GLU A 66 7.86 -3.86 -4.55
N MET A 67 8.74 -2.87 -4.75
CA MET A 67 8.85 -2.14 -6.03
C MET A 67 9.10 -3.06 -7.22
N ARG A 68 9.95 -4.08 -7.06
CA ARG A 68 10.22 -5.08 -8.10
C ARG A 68 8.96 -5.89 -8.42
N ILE A 69 8.25 -6.35 -7.39
CA ILE A 69 7.01 -7.11 -7.53
C ILE A 69 5.93 -6.28 -8.25
N LEU A 70 5.72 -5.02 -7.84
CA LEU A 70 4.75 -4.13 -8.49
C LEU A 70 5.04 -3.95 -9.99
N ASN A 71 6.30 -3.67 -10.34
CA ASN A 71 6.71 -3.53 -11.73
C ASN A 71 6.54 -4.84 -12.53
N GLN A 72 6.80 -5.99 -11.91
CA GLN A 72 6.59 -7.29 -12.54
C GLN A 72 5.11 -7.56 -12.78
N ASN A 73 4.26 -7.30 -11.78
CA ASN A 73 2.81 -7.47 -11.88
C ASN A 73 2.22 -6.60 -12.98
N PHE A 74 2.64 -5.33 -13.06
CA PHE A 74 2.25 -4.43 -14.16
C PHE A 74 2.60 -5.03 -15.53
N LYS A 75 3.84 -5.49 -15.73
CA LYS A 75 4.25 -6.13 -17.00
C LYS A 75 3.39 -7.35 -17.33
N VAL A 76 3.14 -8.21 -16.34
CA VAL A 76 2.30 -9.42 -16.52
C VAL A 76 0.86 -9.04 -16.88
N ALA A 77 0.29 -8.02 -16.26
CA ALA A 77 -1.06 -7.53 -16.54
C ALA A 77 -1.17 -7.01 -17.98
N ILE A 78 -0.20 -6.20 -18.43
CA ILE A 78 -0.17 -5.66 -19.80
C ILE A 78 -0.01 -6.78 -20.83
N GLU A 79 0.88 -7.74 -20.60
CA GLU A 79 1.05 -8.89 -21.51
C GLU A 79 -0.19 -9.79 -21.55
N LYS A 80 -0.88 -9.98 -20.42
CA LYS A 80 -2.16 -10.68 -20.39
C LYS A 80 -3.22 -9.92 -21.21
N ALA A 81 -3.40 -8.64 -20.96
CA ALA A 81 -4.34 -7.78 -21.69
C ALA A 81 -4.03 -7.76 -23.19
N ARG A 82 -2.75 -7.74 -23.57
CA ARG A 82 -2.32 -7.81 -24.97
C ARG A 82 -2.73 -9.13 -25.62
N ARG A 83 -2.54 -10.26 -24.93
CA ARG A 83 -2.98 -11.57 -25.45
C ARG A 83 -4.49 -11.62 -25.64
N GLU A 84 -5.25 -11.13 -24.66
CA GLU A 84 -6.72 -11.07 -24.74
C GLU A 84 -7.19 -10.17 -25.89
N TYR A 85 -6.58 -8.99 -26.06
CA TYR A 85 -6.83 -8.09 -27.18
C TYR A 85 -6.56 -8.76 -28.53
N LEU A 86 -5.42 -9.44 -28.69
CA LEU A 86 -5.08 -10.15 -29.93
C LEU A 86 -6.04 -11.30 -30.22
N LEU A 87 -6.50 -12.02 -29.19
CA LEU A 87 -7.52 -13.07 -29.34
C LEU A 87 -8.86 -12.48 -29.77
N ALA A 88 -9.31 -11.39 -29.13
CA ALA A 88 -10.55 -10.70 -29.48
C ALA A 88 -10.52 -10.12 -30.91
N LEU A 89 -9.37 -9.57 -31.33
CA LEU A 89 -9.18 -9.08 -32.69
C LEU A 89 -9.36 -10.16 -33.76
N ARG A 90 -8.98 -11.41 -33.48
CA ARG A 90 -9.17 -12.53 -34.43
C ARG A 90 -10.65 -12.82 -34.66
N SER A 91 -11.50 -12.58 -33.66
CA SER A 91 -12.96 -12.75 -33.76
C SER A 91 -13.69 -11.52 -34.29
N ALA A 92 -13.05 -10.35 -34.32
CA ALA A 92 -13.67 -9.09 -34.74
C ALA A 92 -13.84 -9.03 -36.27
N LYS A 93 -15.08 -8.80 -36.72
CA LYS A 93 -15.44 -8.82 -38.14
C LYS A 93 -15.48 -7.42 -38.77
N GLY A 94 -15.84 -6.39 -38.00
CA GLY A 94 -15.98 -5.02 -38.49
C GLY A 94 -14.87 -4.06 -38.07
N PRO A 95 -14.68 -2.93 -38.80
CA PRO A 95 -13.73 -1.88 -38.40
C PRO A 95 -14.12 -1.20 -37.08
N THR A 96 -15.42 -1.04 -36.83
CA THR A 96 -15.94 -0.48 -35.57
C THR A 96 -15.57 -1.37 -34.38
N ASP A 97 -15.74 -2.68 -34.48
CA ASP A 97 -15.38 -3.63 -33.42
C ASP A 97 -13.88 -3.57 -33.10
N LYS A 98 -13.03 -3.48 -34.13
CA LYS A 98 -11.58 -3.36 -33.97
C LYS A 98 -11.21 -2.05 -33.28
N SER A 99 -11.84 -0.94 -33.63
CA SER A 99 -11.65 0.35 -32.97
C SER A 99 -12.03 0.30 -31.49
N LEU A 100 -13.18 -0.31 -31.17
CA LEU A 100 -13.63 -0.51 -29.79
C LEU A 100 -12.66 -1.38 -28.99
N LEU A 101 -12.15 -2.47 -29.57
CA LEU A 101 -11.15 -3.33 -28.92
C LEU A 101 -9.84 -2.59 -28.66
N SER A 102 -9.39 -1.75 -29.60
CA SER A 102 -8.20 -0.90 -29.41
C SER A 102 -8.41 0.08 -28.27
N ALA A 103 -9.54 0.79 -28.25
CA ALA A 103 -9.89 1.72 -27.20
C ALA A 103 -9.95 1.02 -25.83
N LYS A 104 -10.52 -0.20 -25.77
CA LYS A 104 -10.55 -1.01 -24.54
C LYS A 104 -9.16 -1.43 -24.09
N PHE A 105 -8.27 -1.79 -25.01
CA PHE A 105 -6.89 -2.10 -24.65
C PHE A 105 -6.14 -0.87 -24.13
N ASP A 106 -6.37 0.30 -24.72
CA ASP A 106 -5.82 1.57 -24.23
C ASP A 106 -6.34 1.93 -22.84
N GLU A 107 -7.63 1.73 -22.58
CA GLU A 107 -8.26 1.90 -21.27
C GLU A 107 -7.62 0.99 -20.21
N VAL A 108 -7.41 -0.30 -20.52
CA VAL A 108 -6.74 -1.24 -19.60
C VAL A 108 -5.30 -0.82 -19.31
N LYS A 109 -4.55 -0.37 -20.31
CA LYS A 109 -3.17 0.13 -20.10
C LYS A 109 -3.16 1.35 -19.17
N SER A 110 -4.11 2.26 -19.36
CA SER A 110 -4.27 3.46 -18.52
C SER A 110 -4.62 3.09 -17.08
N SER A 111 -5.61 2.21 -16.88
CA SER A 111 -6.00 1.71 -15.55
C SER A 111 -4.83 1.03 -14.85
N ALA A 112 -4.13 0.12 -15.52
CA ALA A 112 -2.99 -0.59 -14.95
C ALA A 112 -1.84 0.37 -14.58
N ALA A 113 -1.64 1.46 -15.33
CA ALA A 113 -0.64 2.47 -15.00
C ALA A 113 -1.05 3.29 -13.77
N ALA A 114 -2.33 3.65 -13.65
CA ALA A 114 -2.86 4.33 -12.48
C ALA A 114 -2.78 3.46 -11.22
N GLU A 115 -3.13 2.17 -11.32
CA GLU A 115 -2.99 1.19 -10.23
C GLU A 115 -1.52 1.02 -9.80
N LEU A 116 -0.58 0.99 -10.75
CA LEU A 116 0.85 0.93 -10.43
C LEU A 116 1.31 2.18 -9.67
N GLU A 117 0.85 3.36 -10.09
CA GLU A 117 1.22 4.61 -9.41
C GLU A 117 0.62 4.70 -8.02
N GLN A 118 -0.65 4.33 -7.86
CA GLN A 118 -1.29 4.23 -6.55
C GLN A 118 -0.53 3.25 -5.64
N ALA A 119 -0.19 2.06 -6.14
CA ALA A 119 0.56 1.08 -5.36
C ALA A 119 1.98 1.57 -5.00
N ARG A 120 2.61 2.40 -5.84
CA ARG A 120 3.89 3.06 -5.52
C ARG A 120 3.75 4.14 -4.47
N GLU A 121 2.64 4.88 -4.49
CA GLU A 121 2.31 5.87 -3.47
C GLU A 121 2.05 5.21 -2.10
N GLU A 122 1.38 4.06 -2.09
CA GLU A 122 1.13 3.24 -0.89
C GLU A 122 2.41 2.73 -0.23
N LEU A 123 3.50 2.51 -0.98
CA LEU A 123 4.82 2.20 -0.41
C LEU A 123 5.44 3.36 0.39
N GLY A 124 4.92 4.56 0.20
CA GLY A 124 5.35 5.75 0.91
C GLY A 124 6.77 6.21 0.56
N PRO A 125 7.26 7.21 1.30
CA PRO A 125 8.57 7.79 1.06
C PRO A 125 9.69 6.77 1.29
N ILE A 126 10.84 7.04 0.68
CA ILE A 126 12.05 6.26 0.95
C ILE A 126 12.35 6.36 2.45
N PRO A 127 12.59 5.23 3.15
CA PRO A 127 13.05 5.26 4.54
C PRO A 127 14.20 6.27 4.71
N ALA A 128 14.12 7.10 5.75
CA ALA A 128 15.20 8.01 6.10
C ALA A 128 16.26 7.27 6.92
N PRO A 129 17.55 7.59 6.75
CA PRO A 129 18.60 7.02 7.60
C PRO A 129 18.43 7.49 9.06
N PRO A 130 18.76 6.65 10.05
CA PRO A 130 18.77 7.05 11.46
C PRO A 130 19.78 8.18 11.69
N GLN A 131 19.49 9.05 12.65
CA GLN A 131 20.40 10.13 13.03
C GLN A 131 21.46 9.62 14.00
N GLU A 132 22.73 9.93 13.71
CA GLU A 132 23.82 9.62 14.63
C GLU A 132 23.67 10.40 15.95
N PRO A 133 23.93 9.78 17.11
CA PRO A 133 23.89 10.49 18.38
C PRO A 133 25.01 11.54 18.42
N ALA A 134 24.69 12.75 18.88
CA ALA A 134 25.67 13.80 19.06
C ALA A 134 26.83 13.32 19.95
N LYS A 135 28.07 13.42 19.45
CA LYS A 135 29.25 13.19 20.27
C LYS A 135 29.26 14.23 21.39
N GLY A 136 29.00 13.80 22.62
CA GLY A 136 28.92 14.70 23.76
C GLY A 136 30.17 15.58 23.85
N PHE A 137 29.99 16.89 23.99
CA PHE A 137 31.03 17.91 24.19
C PHE A 137 31.84 17.76 25.51
N LYS A 138 31.94 16.55 26.07
CA LYS A 138 32.60 16.28 27.36
C LYS A 138 34.05 15.82 27.12
N SER A 139 34.93 16.72 26.70
CA SER A 139 36.39 16.53 26.85
C SER A 139 37.28 17.75 26.63
N LYS A 140 36.74 18.95 26.35
CA LYS A 140 37.58 20.15 26.33
C LYS A 140 37.74 20.81 27.69
N MET A 141 36.74 20.73 28.58
CA MET A 141 36.79 21.41 29.87
C MET A 141 37.71 20.76 30.91
N ASN A 142 37.99 19.44 30.83
CA ASN A 142 38.83 18.77 31.83
C ASN A 142 40.35 19.06 31.65
N ARG A 143 40.78 19.42 30.43
CA ARG A 143 42.19 19.75 30.17
C ARG A 143 42.58 21.15 30.66
N ASP A 144 41.61 22.06 30.80
CA ASP A 144 41.87 23.45 31.22
C ASP A 144 41.93 23.60 32.75
N PHE A 145 41.26 22.72 33.50
CA PHE A 145 41.37 22.68 34.97
C PHE A 145 42.71 22.07 35.45
N GLU A 146 43.26 21.11 34.72
CA GLU A 146 44.55 20.49 35.05
C GLU A 146 45.73 21.44 34.79
N LYS A 147 45.64 22.26 33.73
CA LYS A 147 46.65 23.29 33.42
C LYS A 147 46.67 24.46 34.41
N LYS A 148 45.54 24.77 35.08
CA LYS A 148 45.46 25.82 36.10
C LYS A 148 45.95 25.36 37.48
N LYS A 149 45.96 24.06 37.76
CA LYS A 149 46.44 23.51 39.03
C LYS A 149 47.96 23.31 39.09
N SER A 150 48.63 23.46 37.94
CA SER A 150 50.08 23.29 37.75
C SER A 150 50.84 24.62 37.60
N ARG A 151 50.26 25.76 37.99
CA ARG A 151 50.93 27.07 38.04
C ARG A 151 51.06 27.56 39.47
#